data_AF-A0ABC8U138-F1
#
_entry.id   AF-A0ABC8U138-F1
#
_cell.length_a   1.000
_cell.length_b   1.000
_cell.length_c   1.000
_cell.angle_alpha   90.00
_cell.angle_beta   90.00
_cell.angle_gamma   90.00
#
_symmetry.space_group_name_H-M   'P 1'
#
loop_
_entity.id
_entity.type
_entity.pdbx_description
1 polymer ?
#
loop_
_entity_poly.entity_id
_entity_poly.type
_entity_poly.pdbx_seq_one_letter_code
_entity_poly.pdbx_strand_id
1 'polypeptide(L)'
;NRTSKFNSPALFSDAIMDRTLEFAGSIIMKWNPETSTFANVTSLFYENRGEGNDFIKNGNGLQRAMHFLASKNSGSEKLVRAQNLMQIAMKRLQKEFYQILSMNRAYLDPESVPARSSHASTRSSTSDYEDGDIGPEADIKIAGDSIEVEDVSNMAMVDLRSIAECMISSGYGKECVEIYKIRRKSIVDEGIYRLGVEKLSSSHLRKMDWEVLEQRIKNWLNAVRIAIKTLFNGETILCDHVFASSETIRESVYT
;
A
#
# COMPACT_ATOMS: atom_id res chain seq x y z
N ASN A 1 33.07 -43.43 30.05
CA ASN A 1 33.18 -42.17 29.28
C ASN A 1 32.01 -42.04 28.31
N ARG A 2 30.88 -41.51 28.79
CA ARG A 2 29.70 -41.16 27.98
C ARG A 2 29.23 -39.79 28.43
N THR A 3 29.57 -38.76 27.67
CA THR A 3 28.96 -37.42 27.76
C THR A 3 28.83 -36.85 26.35
N SER A 4 28.04 -37.52 25.53
CA SER A 4 27.36 -36.88 24.39
C SER A 4 26.30 -35.95 24.98
N LYS A 5 26.67 -34.71 25.29
CA LYS A 5 25.72 -33.66 25.67
C LYS A 5 24.80 -33.42 24.48
N PHE A 6 23.54 -33.78 24.66
CA PHE A 6 22.45 -33.47 23.75
C PHE A 6 22.45 -31.98 23.41
N ASN A 7 22.64 -31.65 22.13
CA ASN A 7 22.24 -30.37 21.58
C ASN A 7 20.70 -30.35 21.57
N SER A 8 20.09 -29.70 22.56
CA SER A 8 18.64 -29.56 22.66
C SER A 8 18.11 -28.65 21.53
N PRO A 9 17.12 -29.07 20.73
CA PRO A 9 16.50 -28.23 19.69
C PRO A 9 16.01 -26.87 20.20
N ALA A 10 15.59 -26.82 21.47
CA ALA A 10 15.09 -25.61 22.13
C ALA A 10 16.17 -24.53 22.38
N LEU A 11 17.43 -24.94 22.61
CA LEU A 11 18.58 -24.03 22.78
C LEU A 11 19.05 -23.50 21.42
N PHE A 12 19.02 -24.35 20.40
CA PHE A 12 19.30 -23.95 19.02
C PHE A 12 18.28 -22.93 18.51
N SER A 13 16.99 -23.16 18.79
CA SER A 13 15.92 -22.22 18.47
C SER A 13 16.07 -20.89 19.24
N ASP A 14 16.60 -20.90 20.45
CA ASP A 14 16.83 -19.67 21.23
C ASP A 14 17.93 -18.81 20.59
N ALA A 15 19.06 -19.42 20.25
CA ALA A 15 20.19 -18.74 19.62
C ALA A 15 19.84 -18.16 18.24
N ILE A 16 18.96 -18.84 17.48
CA ILE A 16 18.46 -18.32 16.20
C ILE A 16 17.58 -17.07 16.41
N MET A 17 16.70 -17.09 17.41
CA MET A 17 15.82 -15.95 17.68
C MET A 17 16.60 -14.75 18.22
N ASP A 18 17.64 -14.99 19.03
CA ASP A 18 18.55 -13.93 19.50
C ASP A 18 19.29 -13.26 18.34
N ARG A 19 19.85 -14.05 17.42
CA ARG A 19 20.49 -13.50 16.20
C ARG A 19 19.50 -12.73 15.33
N THR A 20 18.28 -13.23 15.23
CA THR A 20 17.20 -12.55 14.49
C THR A 20 16.88 -11.20 15.13
N LEU A 21 16.82 -11.13 16.47
CA LEU A 21 16.57 -9.89 17.20
C LEU A 21 17.71 -8.88 17.04
N GLU A 22 18.96 -9.33 17.10
CA GLU A 22 20.13 -8.47 16.90
C GLU A 22 20.19 -7.91 15.48
N PHE A 23 20.01 -8.78 14.48
CA PHE A 23 20.04 -8.39 13.07
C PHE A 23 18.88 -7.46 12.70
N ALA A 24 17.64 -7.82 13.07
CA ALA A 24 16.48 -6.97 12.88
C ALA A 24 16.64 -5.64 13.62
N GLY A 25 17.21 -5.66 14.83
CA GLY A 25 17.49 -4.47 15.60
C GLY A 25 18.43 -3.49 14.90
N SER A 26 19.49 -3.99 14.25
CA SER A 26 20.41 -3.16 13.47
C SER A 26 19.71 -2.48 12.29
N ILE A 27 18.92 -3.24 11.51
CA ILE A 27 18.20 -2.71 10.33
C ILE A 27 17.12 -1.72 10.75
N ILE A 28 16.34 -2.04 11.78
CA ILE A 28 15.24 -1.19 12.26
C ILE A 28 15.79 0.13 12.82
N MET A 29 16.85 0.08 13.62
CA MET A 29 17.44 1.28 14.20
C MET A 29 18.11 2.19 13.17
N LYS A 30 18.69 1.62 12.11
CA LYS A 30 19.21 2.40 10.96
C LYS A 30 18.12 3.30 10.37
N TRP A 31 16.89 2.81 10.32
CA TRP A 31 15.73 3.47 9.72
C TRP A 31 14.76 4.08 10.75
N ASN A 32 15.20 4.27 11.99
CA ASN A 32 14.38 4.91 13.00
C ASN A 32 14.22 6.42 12.67
N PRO A 33 12.99 6.89 12.37
CA PRO A 33 12.76 8.28 11.97
C PRO A 33 12.98 9.29 13.09
N GLU A 34 12.96 8.87 14.35
CA GLU A 34 13.13 9.75 15.51
C GLU A 34 14.62 10.03 15.81
N THR A 35 15.52 9.11 15.43
CA THR A 35 16.95 9.20 15.75
C THR A 35 17.83 9.52 14.55
N SER A 36 17.32 9.34 13.33
CA SER A 36 18.08 9.52 12.09
C SER A 36 17.39 10.56 11.20
N THR A 37 18.05 11.71 11.00
CA THR A 37 17.60 12.75 10.05
C THR A 37 17.53 12.20 8.63
N PHE A 38 18.45 11.31 8.26
CA PHE A 38 18.42 10.57 7.00
C PHE A 38 17.14 9.73 6.87
N ALA A 39 16.83 8.88 7.86
CA ALA A 39 15.60 8.09 7.84
C ALA A 39 14.33 8.96 7.90
N ASN A 40 14.43 10.16 8.48
CA ASN A 40 13.34 11.09 8.53
C ASN A 40 13.04 11.76 7.18
N VAL A 41 13.99 11.86 6.26
CA VAL A 41 13.76 12.54 4.96
C VAL A 41 13.65 11.53 3.82
N THR A 42 14.48 10.50 3.82
CA THR A 42 14.57 9.52 2.73
C THR A 42 13.44 8.50 2.81
N SER A 43 12.84 8.16 1.66
CA SER A 43 11.91 7.03 1.55
C SER A 43 12.68 5.73 1.36
N LEU A 44 12.27 4.70 2.09
CA LEU A 44 12.84 3.36 2.06
C LEU A 44 12.61 2.66 0.70
N PHE A 45 11.53 3.00 0.00
CA PHE A 45 11.13 2.34 -1.26
C PHE A 45 11.51 3.13 -2.51
N TYR A 46 11.96 4.39 -2.38
CA TYR A 46 12.25 5.26 -3.53
C TYR A 46 13.56 4.94 -4.25
N GLU A 47 14.68 4.82 -3.55
CA GLU A 47 16.00 4.58 -4.18
C GLU A 47 16.37 3.10 -4.24
N ASN A 48 15.93 2.30 -3.27
CA ASN A 48 16.31 0.90 -3.15
C ASN A 48 15.16 0.04 -2.60
N ARG A 49 14.28 -0.41 -3.50
CA ARG A 49 13.18 -1.34 -3.15
C ARG A 49 13.67 -2.64 -2.49
N GLY A 50 14.90 -3.07 -2.77
CA GLY A 50 15.53 -4.21 -2.10
C GLY A 50 15.65 -4.00 -0.59
N GLU A 51 16.07 -2.80 -0.18
CA GLU A 51 16.18 -2.45 1.23
C GLU A 51 14.81 -2.36 1.93
N GLY A 52 13.78 -1.86 1.24
CA GLY A 52 12.40 -1.89 1.72
C GLY A 52 11.87 -3.31 1.93
N ASN A 53 12.11 -4.20 0.97
CA ASN A 53 11.73 -5.60 1.10
C ASN A 53 12.47 -6.30 2.25
N ASP A 54 13.75 -6.01 2.42
CA ASP A 54 14.52 -6.58 3.53
C ASP A 54 14.06 -6.03 4.88
N PHE A 55 13.67 -4.76 4.96
CA PHE A 55 13.05 -4.20 6.16
C PHE A 55 11.75 -4.93 6.53
N ILE A 56 10.86 -5.16 5.56
CA ILE A 56 9.61 -5.92 5.76
C ILE A 56 9.91 -7.36 6.24
N LYS A 57 10.87 -8.05 5.60
CA LYS A 57 11.28 -9.40 6.01
C LYS A 57 11.76 -9.43 7.45
N ASN A 58 12.53 -8.41 7.86
CA ASN A 58 13.01 -8.28 9.24
C ASN A 58 11.88 -7.96 10.23
N GLY A 59 10.90 -7.13 9.85
CA GLY A 59 9.68 -6.92 10.63
C GLY A 59 8.92 -8.22 10.87
N ASN A 60 8.69 -9.02 9.82
CA ASN A 60 8.04 -10.32 9.94
C ASN A 60 8.88 -11.33 10.76
N GLY A 61 10.20 -11.29 10.62
CA GLY A 61 11.12 -12.10 11.43
C GLY A 61 11.05 -11.73 12.91
N LEU A 62 11.03 -10.43 13.21
CA LEU A 62 10.88 -9.91 14.56
C LEU A 62 9.54 -10.33 15.18
N GLN A 63 8.45 -10.28 14.41
CA GLN A 63 7.14 -10.74 14.86
C GLN A 63 7.17 -12.23 15.26
N ARG A 64 7.77 -13.10 14.44
CA ARG A 64 7.92 -14.53 14.77
C ARG A 64 8.75 -14.73 16.03
N ALA A 65 9.84 -13.98 16.18
CA ALA A 65 10.67 -14.02 17.38
C ALA A 65 9.88 -13.57 18.62
N MET A 66 9.05 -12.52 18.51
CA MET A 66 8.18 -12.06 19.59
C MET A 66 7.17 -13.13 20.03
N HIS A 67 6.48 -13.78 19.09
CA HIS A 67 5.54 -14.87 19.42
C HIS A 67 6.25 -16.03 20.13
N PHE A 68 7.45 -16.40 19.67
CA PHE A 68 8.25 -17.44 20.31
C PHE A 68 8.70 -17.04 21.72
N LEU A 69 9.23 -15.83 21.89
CA LEU A 69 9.65 -15.31 23.20
C LEU A 69 8.48 -15.23 24.18
N ALA A 70 7.32 -14.75 23.72
CA ALA A 70 6.10 -14.69 24.53
C ALA A 70 5.62 -16.07 24.98
N SER A 71 5.76 -17.10 24.14
CA SER A 71 5.39 -18.48 24.48
C SER A 71 6.30 -19.11 25.54
N LYS A 72 7.57 -18.68 25.61
CA LYS A 72 8.55 -19.17 26.59
C LYS A 72 8.53 -18.38 27.90
N ASN A 73 8.59 -17.05 27.81
CA ASN A 73 8.64 -16.15 28.96
C ASN A 73 8.12 -14.77 28.56
N SER A 74 6.85 -14.51 28.89
CA SER A 74 6.15 -13.25 28.64
C SER A 74 6.73 -12.03 29.38
N GLY A 75 7.59 -12.23 30.38
CA GLY A 75 8.24 -11.15 31.13
C GLY A 75 9.71 -10.94 30.78
N SER A 76 10.23 -11.55 29.70
CA SER A 76 11.64 -11.44 29.35
C SER A 76 12.02 -10.05 28.83
N GLU A 77 13.17 -9.53 29.25
CA GLU A 77 13.73 -8.27 28.73
C GLU A 77 13.91 -8.29 27.20
N LYS A 78 14.21 -9.47 26.65
CA LYS A 78 14.27 -9.71 25.20
C LYS A 78 12.94 -9.43 24.50
N LEU A 79 11.81 -9.85 25.10
CA LEU A 79 10.49 -9.57 24.55
C LEU A 79 10.19 -8.07 24.60
N VAL A 80 10.52 -7.38 25.70
CA VAL A 80 10.37 -5.92 25.81
C VAL A 80 11.18 -5.21 24.72
N ARG A 81 12.45 -5.60 24.53
CA ARG A 81 13.29 -5.07 23.46
C ARG A 81 12.68 -5.33 22.08
N ALA A 82 12.17 -6.52 21.83
CA ALA A 82 11.53 -6.88 20.57
C ALA A 82 10.25 -6.06 20.31
N GLN A 83 9.42 -5.83 21.34
CA GLN A 83 8.25 -4.97 21.27
C GLN A 83 8.62 -3.52 20.92
N ASN A 84 9.66 -2.96 21.54
CA ASN A 84 10.14 -1.61 21.23
C ASN A 84 10.62 -1.51 19.77
N LEU A 85 11.38 -2.49 19.30
CA LEU A 85 11.81 -2.56 17.90
C LEU A 85 10.62 -2.67 16.95
N MET A 86 9.60 -3.45 17.30
CA MET A 86 8.37 -3.57 16.51
C MET A 86 7.66 -2.22 16.40
N GLN A 87 7.52 -1.48 17.49
CA GLN A 87 6.90 -0.15 17.46
C GLN A 87 7.66 0.81 16.53
N ILE A 88 9.00 0.81 16.57
CA ILE A 88 9.83 1.63 15.69
C ILE A 88 9.62 1.21 14.22
N ALA A 89 9.65 -0.10 13.96
CA ALA A 89 9.44 -0.63 12.61
C ALA A 89 8.08 -0.23 12.05
N MET A 90 7.03 -0.33 12.86
CA MET A 90 5.66 0.00 12.44
C MET A 90 5.47 1.50 12.23
N LYS A 91 6.05 2.37 13.07
CA LYS A 91 6.08 3.82 12.80
C LYS A 91 6.75 4.14 11.46
N ARG A 92 7.85 3.45 11.14
CA ARG A 92 8.54 3.62 9.85
C ARG A 92 7.68 3.15 8.68
N LEU A 93 7.06 1.98 8.79
CA LEU A 93 6.16 1.46 7.75
C LEU A 93 4.93 2.34 7.54
N GLN A 94 4.32 2.88 8.60
CA GLN A 94 3.24 3.88 8.51
C GLN A 94 3.65 5.08 7.66
N LYS A 95 4.87 5.59 7.88
CA LYS A 95 5.40 6.72 7.13
C LYS A 95 5.63 6.38 5.66
N GLU A 96 6.22 5.23 5.36
CA GLU A 96 6.42 4.78 3.97
C GLU A 96 5.08 4.57 3.25
N PHE A 97 4.12 3.94 3.92
CA PHE A 97 2.78 3.75 3.38
C PHE A 97 2.12 5.08 3.02
N TYR A 98 2.21 6.07 3.91
CA TYR A 98 1.76 7.44 3.63
C TYR A 98 2.51 8.07 2.45
N GLN A 99 3.84 7.94 2.40
CA GLN A 99 4.66 8.54 1.35
C GLN A 99 4.35 7.96 -0.02
N ILE A 100 4.22 6.63 -0.13
CA ILE A 100 3.87 5.95 -1.40
C ILE A 100 2.49 6.39 -1.88
N LEU A 101 1.48 6.43 -0.99
CA LEU A 101 0.15 6.96 -1.30
C LEU A 101 0.17 8.44 -1.72
N SER A 102 1.15 9.21 -1.23
CA SER A 102 1.30 10.63 -1.54
C SER A 102 1.95 10.90 -2.88
N MET A 103 3.08 10.23 -3.13
CA MET A 103 3.90 10.42 -4.32
C MET A 103 3.21 9.86 -5.56
N ASN A 104 2.40 8.80 -5.39
CA ASN A 104 1.69 8.14 -6.48
C ASN A 104 0.25 8.63 -6.64
N ARG A 105 -0.05 9.87 -6.25
CA ARG A 105 -1.43 10.41 -6.33
C ARG A 105 -1.99 10.36 -7.75
N ALA A 106 -1.19 10.74 -8.74
CA ALA A 106 -1.60 10.74 -10.14
C ALA A 106 -1.70 9.33 -10.73
N TYR A 107 -0.80 8.42 -10.31
CA TYR A 107 -0.73 7.04 -10.81
C TYR A 107 -1.74 6.09 -10.16
N LEU A 108 -2.26 6.46 -8.99
CA LEU A 108 -3.31 5.75 -8.27
C LEU A 108 -4.65 6.46 -8.38
N ASP A 109 -4.85 7.30 -9.40
CA ASP A 109 -6.14 7.96 -9.63
C ASP A 109 -7.18 6.85 -9.89
N PRO A 110 -8.25 6.75 -9.08
CA PRO A 110 -9.32 5.79 -9.30
C PRO A 110 -9.90 5.77 -10.72
N GLU A 111 -9.83 6.88 -11.47
CA GLU A 111 -10.30 6.93 -12.86
C GLU A 111 -9.40 6.14 -13.83
N SER A 112 -8.14 5.94 -13.46
CA SER A 112 -7.10 5.31 -14.29
C SER A 112 -6.77 3.87 -13.89
N VAL A 113 -7.29 3.38 -12.76
CA VAL A 113 -7.00 2.01 -12.28
C VAL A 113 -7.57 1.01 -13.29
N PRO A 114 -6.73 0.20 -13.96
CA PRO A 114 -7.22 -0.77 -14.92
C PRO A 114 -8.14 -1.77 -14.22
N ALA A 115 -9.33 -1.96 -14.76
CA ALA A 115 -10.25 -2.99 -14.29
C ALA A 115 -9.67 -4.38 -14.63
N ARG A 116 -8.74 -4.88 -13.81
CA ARG A 116 -8.12 -6.21 -13.88
C ARG A 116 -7.87 -6.72 -15.31
N SER A 117 -6.72 -6.35 -15.90
CA SER A 117 -6.15 -7.19 -16.95
C SER A 117 -5.42 -8.37 -16.31
N SER A 118 -6.14 -9.48 -16.19
CA SER A 118 -5.58 -10.78 -15.86
C SER A 118 -4.80 -11.30 -17.06
N HIS A 119 -3.53 -10.94 -17.25
CA HIS A 119 -2.66 -11.71 -18.15
C HIS A 119 -1.22 -11.78 -17.65
N ALA A 120 -0.97 -12.81 -16.85
CA ALA A 120 0.23 -13.61 -17.07
C ALA A 120 0.15 -14.18 -18.49
N SER A 121 0.98 -13.69 -19.41
CA SER A 121 1.25 -14.38 -20.68
C SER A 121 2.70 -14.17 -21.07
N THR A 122 3.53 -15.09 -20.57
CA THR A 122 4.65 -15.66 -21.29
C THR A 122 4.29 -16.04 -22.73
N ARG A 123 5.31 -16.00 -23.62
CA ARG A 123 5.46 -16.61 -24.97
C ARG A 123 5.38 -15.58 -26.11
N SER A 124 6.51 -15.19 -26.71
CA SER A 124 7.29 -15.93 -27.74
C SER A 124 6.51 -16.15 -29.04
N SER A 125 6.96 -15.50 -30.11
CA SER A 125 7.15 -15.99 -31.50
C SER A 125 7.39 -14.78 -32.42
N THR A 126 8.62 -14.54 -32.87
CA THR A 126 9.11 -14.83 -34.24
C THR A 126 8.24 -14.20 -35.32
N SER A 127 8.72 -13.08 -35.85
CA SER A 127 8.25 -12.41 -37.06
C SER A 127 8.65 -13.19 -38.30
N ASP A 128 7.78 -13.24 -39.31
CA ASP A 128 8.13 -13.21 -40.74
C ASP A 128 6.94 -12.67 -41.55
N TYR A 129 7.20 -11.55 -42.26
CA TYR A 129 6.66 -10.91 -43.50
C TYR A 129 5.28 -11.35 -44.05
N GLU A 130 4.38 -10.54 -44.63
CA GLU A 130 4.47 -9.45 -45.66
C GLU A 130 3.10 -8.70 -45.72
N ASP A 131 3.08 -7.36 -45.71
CA ASP A 131 2.69 -6.43 -46.81
C ASP A 131 1.22 -5.95 -46.82
N GLY A 132 1.04 -4.63 -47.02
CA GLY A 132 -0.27 -3.98 -47.26
C GLY A 132 -0.58 -2.70 -46.47
N ASP A 133 0.10 -1.61 -46.82
CA ASP A 133 -0.30 -0.18 -46.81
C ASP A 133 -1.49 0.31 -45.93
N ILE A 134 -1.20 1.25 -45.01
CA ILE A 134 -1.91 2.55 -44.76
C ILE A 134 -1.16 3.26 -43.61
N GLY A 135 -0.57 4.43 -43.87
CA GLY A 135 -0.11 5.37 -42.81
C GLY A 135 -1.29 6.10 -42.14
N PRO A 136 -1.13 6.71 -40.93
CA PRO A 136 0.00 7.58 -40.60
C PRO A 136 0.65 7.32 -39.20
N GLU A 137 1.86 7.88 -39.03
CA GLU A 137 2.69 7.81 -37.83
C GLU A 137 2.11 8.54 -36.60
N ALA A 138 1.14 7.95 -35.89
CA ALA A 138 0.64 8.53 -34.64
C ALA A 138 0.45 7.56 -33.45
N ASP A 139 0.60 6.24 -33.63
CA ASP A 139 0.20 5.27 -32.59
C ASP A 139 1.36 4.62 -31.81
N ILE A 140 2.62 4.91 -32.13
CA ILE A 140 3.77 4.26 -31.48
C ILE A 140 4.26 5.01 -30.22
N LYS A 141 3.91 6.29 -30.05
CA LYS A 141 4.33 7.07 -28.87
C LYS A 141 3.37 6.98 -27.67
N ILE A 142 2.10 6.68 -27.89
CA ILE A 142 1.08 6.61 -26.81
C ILE A 142 1.23 5.31 -25.99
N ALA A 143 1.62 4.21 -26.65
CA ALA A 143 1.84 2.93 -25.98
C ALA A 143 3.02 2.98 -24.98
N GLY A 144 4.13 3.65 -25.32
CA GLY A 144 5.29 3.76 -24.42
C GLY A 144 4.99 4.51 -23.13
N ASP A 145 4.30 5.65 -23.22
CA ASP A 145 3.95 6.48 -22.06
C ASP A 145 2.89 5.80 -21.16
N SER A 146 1.94 5.07 -21.77
CA SER A 146 0.92 4.31 -21.03
C SER A 146 1.53 3.09 -20.31
N ILE A 147 2.51 2.41 -20.91
CA ILE A 147 3.19 1.25 -20.31
C ILE A 147 4.03 1.69 -19.10
N GLU A 148 4.74 2.82 -19.18
CA GLU A 148 5.53 3.34 -18.06
C GLU A 148 4.65 3.76 -16.87
N VAL A 149 3.50 4.40 -17.14
CA VAL A 149 2.51 4.80 -16.11
C VAL A 149 1.88 3.59 -15.41
N GLU A 150 1.53 2.54 -16.18
CA GLU A 150 1.00 1.29 -15.62
C GLU A 150 2.03 0.55 -14.76
N ASP A 151 3.29 0.49 -15.19
CA ASP A 151 4.37 -0.15 -14.43
C ASP A 151 4.65 0.58 -13.10
N VAL A 152 4.64 1.91 -13.09
CA VAL A 152 4.80 2.71 -11.86
C VAL A 152 3.64 2.47 -10.88
N SER A 153 2.40 2.46 -11.37
CA SER A 153 1.22 2.18 -10.56
C SER A 153 1.25 0.77 -9.96
N ASN A 154 1.57 -0.23 -10.78
CA ASN A 154 1.69 -1.62 -10.36
C ASN A 154 2.77 -1.79 -9.27
N MET A 155 3.95 -1.17 -9.44
CA MET A 155 5.02 -1.23 -8.44
C MET A 155 4.59 -0.61 -7.11
N ALA A 156 3.91 0.54 -7.14
CA ALA A 156 3.39 1.19 -5.94
C ALA A 156 2.34 0.32 -5.24
N MET A 157 1.43 -0.31 -5.99
CA MET A 157 0.41 -1.22 -5.45
C MET A 157 1.03 -2.45 -4.76
N VAL A 158 2.07 -3.03 -5.37
CA VAL A 158 2.82 -4.16 -4.78
C VAL A 158 3.51 -3.77 -3.47
N ASP A 159 4.11 -2.57 -3.42
CA ASP A 159 4.76 -2.07 -2.20
C ASP A 159 3.74 -1.77 -1.10
N LEU A 160 2.64 -1.09 -1.44
CA LEU A 160 1.55 -0.81 -0.50
C LEU A 160 0.99 -2.10 0.09
N ARG A 161 0.75 -3.12 -0.74
CA ARG A 161 0.28 -4.43 -0.29
C ARG A 161 1.29 -5.08 0.66
N SER A 162 2.56 -5.11 0.30
CA SER A 162 3.61 -5.75 1.12
C SER A 162 3.75 -5.07 2.49
N ILE A 163 3.65 -3.74 2.53
CA ILE A 163 3.65 -2.97 3.77
C ILE A 163 2.38 -3.27 4.59
N ALA A 164 1.20 -3.22 3.96
CA ALA A 164 -0.07 -3.48 4.63
C ALA A 164 -0.11 -4.88 5.23
N GLU A 165 0.33 -5.90 4.49
CA GLU A 165 0.44 -7.29 4.98
C GLU A 165 1.29 -7.38 6.25
N CYS A 166 2.47 -6.74 6.26
CA CYS A 166 3.36 -6.72 7.43
C CYS A 166 2.75 -5.97 8.63
N MET A 167 2.09 -4.84 8.39
CA MET A 167 1.42 -4.07 9.44
C MET A 167 0.24 -4.84 10.04
N ILE A 168 -0.60 -5.45 9.20
CA ILE A 168 -1.76 -6.22 9.63
C ILE A 168 -1.31 -7.44 10.44
N SER A 169 -0.33 -8.20 9.94
CA SER A 169 0.17 -9.36 10.65
C SER A 169 0.72 -8.96 12.02
N SER A 170 1.39 -7.82 12.12
CA SER A 170 1.98 -7.28 13.35
C SER A 170 0.97 -6.63 14.31
N GLY A 171 -0.32 -6.56 13.96
CA GLY A 171 -1.37 -6.00 14.80
C GLY A 171 -1.65 -4.50 14.62
N TYR A 172 -1.10 -3.88 13.57
CA TYR A 172 -1.21 -2.45 13.24
C TYR A 172 -2.15 -2.20 12.05
N GLY A 173 -3.09 -3.11 11.81
CA GLY A 173 -4.03 -3.00 10.68
C GLY A 173 -4.92 -1.76 10.75
N LYS A 174 -5.30 -1.32 11.96
CA LYS A 174 -6.12 -0.13 12.17
C LYS A 174 -5.39 1.14 11.73
N GLU A 175 -4.15 1.33 12.16
CA GLU A 175 -3.31 2.46 11.78
C GLU A 175 -3.06 2.48 10.27
N CYS A 176 -2.86 1.30 9.67
CA CYS A 176 -2.72 1.16 8.21
C CYS A 176 -3.97 1.67 7.48
N VAL A 177 -5.16 1.23 7.90
CA VAL A 177 -6.45 1.65 7.32
C VAL A 177 -6.71 3.14 7.50
N GLU A 178 -6.40 3.71 8.67
CA GLU A 178 -6.58 5.15 8.91
C GLU A 178 -5.73 5.98 7.94
N ILE A 179 -4.47 5.62 7.74
CA ILE A 179 -3.60 6.30 6.78
C ILE A 179 -4.15 6.17 5.35
N TYR A 180 -4.58 4.96 4.98
CA TYR A 180 -5.20 4.69 3.69
C TYR A 180 -6.43 5.60 3.48
N LYS A 181 -7.39 5.55 4.41
CA LYS A 181 -8.63 6.35 4.37
C LYS A 181 -8.34 7.83 4.21
N ILE A 182 -7.48 8.41 5.06
CA ILE A 182 -7.17 9.85 5.02
C ILE A 182 -6.66 10.25 3.63
N ARG A 183 -5.74 9.48 3.06
CA ARG A 183 -5.13 9.79 1.77
C ARG A 183 -6.09 9.58 0.61
N ARG A 184 -6.73 8.42 0.55
CA ARG A 184 -7.62 8.05 -0.54
C ARG A 184 -8.90 8.88 -0.54
N LYS A 185 -9.45 9.21 0.63
CA LYS A 185 -10.58 10.13 0.76
C LYS A 185 -10.28 11.49 0.12
N SER A 186 -9.10 12.07 0.37
CA SER A 186 -8.74 13.34 -0.26
C SER A 186 -8.71 13.26 -1.79
N ILE A 187 -8.31 12.12 -2.36
CA ILE A 187 -8.25 11.91 -3.81
C ILE A 187 -9.65 11.77 -4.38
N VAL A 188 -10.49 10.95 -3.75
CA VAL A 188 -11.88 10.74 -4.16
C VAL A 188 -12.71 12.02 -4.02
N ASP A 189 -12.56 12.76 -2.91
CA ASP A 189 -13.26 14.03 -2.67
C ASP A 189 -12.87 15.07 -3.75
N GLU A 190 -11.60 15.11 -4.18
CA GLU A 190 -11.16 15.96 -5.29
C GLU A 190 -11.76 15.50 -6.63
N GLY A 191 -11.77 14.20 -6.92
CA GLY A 191 -12.41 13.66 -8.13
C GLY A 191 -13.90 14.01 -8.21
N ILE A 192 -14.61 13.85 -7.10
CA ILE A 192 -16.03 14.23 -6.97
C ILE A 192 -16.22 15.74 -7.21
N TYR A 193 -15.32 16.57 -6.68
CA TYR A 193 -15.33 18.01 -6.94
C TYR A 193 -15.13 18.35 -8.42
N ARG A 194 -14.18 17.69 -9.11
CA ARG A 194 -13.94 17.86 -10.55
C ARG A 194 -15.14 17.45 -11.42
N LEU A 195 -15.94 16.49 -10.96
CA LEU A 195 -17.20 16.10 -11.61
C LEU A 195 -18.34 17.13 -11.41
N GLY A 196 -18.09 18.24 -10.69
CA GLY A 196 -19.06 19.30 -10.46
C GLY A 196 -20.04 19.03 -9.32
N VAL A 197 -19.73 18.06 -8.45
CA VAL A 197 -20.51 17.80 -7.23
C VAL A 197 -20.09 18.79 -6.15
N GLU A 198 -20.72 19.96 -6.16
CA GLU A 198 -20.49 21.01 -5.17
C GLU A 198 -21.36 20.80 -3.93
N LYS A 199 -20.78 21.05 -2.76
CA LYS A 199 -21.53 21.05 -1.50
C LYS A 199 -22.28 22.37 -1.36
N LEU A 200 -23.58 22.37 -1.68
CA LEU A 200 -24.43 23.55 -1.57
C LEU A 200 -24.94 23.72 -0.14
N SER A 201 -24.96 24.96 0.35
CA SER A 201 -25.63 25.27 1.62
C SER A 201 -27.14 25.33 1.43
N SER A 202 -27.88 24.99 2.48
CA SER A 202 -29.36 25.07 2.49
C SER A 202 -29.89 26.47 2.17
N SER A 203 -29.16 27.52 2.53
CA SER A 203 -29.50 28.91 2.23
C SER A 203 -29.38 29.27 0.76
N HIS A 204 -28.40 28.72 0.02
CA HIS A 204 -28.25 28.95 -1.42
C HIS A 204 -29.32 28.19 -2.21
N LEU A 205 -29.65 26.96 -1.79
CA LEU A 205 -30.70 26.15 -2.43
C LEU A 205 -32.08 26.82 -2.38
N ARG A 206 -32.44 27.46 -1.26
CA ARG A 206 -33.76 28.11 -1.09
C ARG A 206 -33.93 29.40 -1.88
N LYS A 207 -32.84 29.99 -2.36
CA LYS A 207 -32.84 31.26 -3.11
C LYS A 207 -32.68 31.06 -4.62
N MET A 208 -32.47 29.82 -5.07
CA MET A 208 -32.31 29.50 -6.48
C MET A 208 -33.66 29.37 -7.19
N ASP A 209 -33.69 29.83 -8.43
CA ASP A 209 -34.79 29.58 -9.33
C ASP A 209 -34.91 28.07 -9.61
N TRP A 210 -36.15 27.63 -9.76
CA TRP A 210 -36.49 26.22 -9.89
C TRP A 210 -35.83 25.57 -11.12
N GLU A 211 -35.77 26.30 -12.24
CA GLU A 211 -35.17 25.82 -13.50
C GLU A 211 -33.66 25.56 -13.33
N VAL A 212 -32.97 26.45 -12.60
CA VAL A 212 -31.54 26.31 -12.30
C VAL A 212 -31.31 25.15 -11.34
N LEU A 213 -32.19 24.99 -10.34
CA LEU A 213 -32.16 23.87 -9.41
C LEU A 213 -32.37 22.53 -10.13
N GLU A 214 -33.34 22.45 -11.04
CA GLU A 214 -33.62 21.23 -11.82
C GLU A 214 -32.40 20.84 -12.68
N GLN A 215 -31.76 21.81 -13.34
CA GLN A 215 -30.55 21.55 -14.12
C GLN A 215 -29.39 21.07 -13.24
N ARG A 216 -29.23 21.64 -12.05
CA ARG A 216 -28.23 21.20 -11.07
C ARG A 216 -28.49 19.78 -10.57
N ILE A 217 -29.74 19.42 -10.32
CA ILE A 217 -30.11 18.04 -9.93
C ILE A 217 -29.75 17.05 -11.06
N LYS A 218 -30.06 17.38 -12.32
CA LYS A 218 -29.68 16.54 -13.48
C LYS A 218 -28.16 16.38 -13.58
N ASN A 219 -27.41 17.47 -13.44
CA ASN A 219 -25.94 17.43 -13.47
C ASN A 219 -25.39 16.61 -12.31
N TRP A 220 -25.91 16.77 -11.10
CA TRP A 220 -25.52 16.01 -9.92
C TRP A 220 -25.77 14.51 -10.10
N LEU A 221 -26.95 14.12 -10.60
CA LEU A 221 -27.26 12.71 -10.88
C LEU A 221 -26.31 12.10 -11.90
N ASN A 222 -25.97 12.85 -12.96
CA ASN A 222 -25.00 12.38 -13.95
C ASN A 222 -23.59 12.25 -13.34
N ALA A 223 -23.16 13.24 -12.56
CA ALA A 223 -21.86 13.23 -11.88
C ALA A 223 -21.73 12.07 -10.89
N VAL A 224 -22.77 11.81 -10.08
CA VAL A 224 -22.81 10.66 -9.16
C VAL A 224 -22.72 9.34 -9.91
N ARG A 225 -23.44 9.20 -11.03
CA ARG A 225 -23.36 8.00 -11.87
C ARG A 225 -21.96 7.76 -12.42
N ILE A 226 -21.25 8.82 -12.81
CA ILE A 226 -19.86 8.73 -13.26
C ILE A 226 -18.96 8.35 -12.07
N ALA A 227 -19.06 9.06 -10.95
CA ALA A 227 -18.28 8.79 -9.75
C ALA A 227 -18.40 7.33 -9.26
N ILE A 228 -19.60 6.75 -9.27
CA ILE A 228 -19.82 5.34 -8.91
C ILE A 228 -19.07 4.39 -9.86
N LYS A 229 -19.15 4.65 -11.16
CA LYS A 229 -18.53 3.79 -12.18
C LYS A 229 -17.01 3.92 -12.25
N THR A 230 -16.48 5.10 -11.96
CA THR A 230 -15.04 5.39 -12.05
C THR A 230 -14.41 5.41 -10.67
N LEU A 231 -14.67 6.47 -9.89
CA LEU A 231 -13.99 6.74 -8.63
C LEU A 231 -14.18 5.65 -7.58
N PHE A 232 -15.43 5.27 -7.30
CA PHE A 232 -15.68 4.26 -6.27
C PHE A 232 -15.25 2.86 -6.72
N ASN A 233 -15.44 2.53 -7.99
CA ASN A 233 -14.98 1.24 -8.53
C ASN A 233 -13.44 1.11 -8.50
N GLY A 234 -12.71 2.15 -8.95
CA GLY A 234 -11.26 2.17 -8.90
C GLY A 234 -10.72 2.11 -7.47
N GLU A 235 -11.38 2.80 -6.54
CA GLU A 235 -11.05 2.73 -5.12
C GLU A 235 -11.30 1.32 -4.54
N THR A 236 -12.37 0.65 -4.95
CA THR A 236 -12.62 -0.75 -4.59
C THR A 236 -11.52 -1.68 -5.09
N ILE A 237 -11.09 -1.53 -6.34
CA ILE A 237 -10.01 -2.35 -6.91
C ILE A 237 -8.69 -2.14 -6.15
N LEU A 238 -8.34 -0.89 -5.85
CA LEU A 238 -7.12 -0.58 -5.10
C LEU A 238 -7.18 -1.12 -3.67
N CYS A 239 -8.30 -0.91 -2.98
CA CYS A 239 -8.52 -1.40 -1.62
C CYS A 239 -8.43 -2.94 -1.57
N ASP A 240 -9.07 -3.63 -2.52
CA ASP A 240 -8.99 -5.07 -2.70
C ASP A 240 -7.55 -5.56 -2.86
N HIS A 241 -6.74 -4.83 -3.63
CA HIS A 241 -5.35 -5.19 -3.87
C HIS A 241 -4.48 -4.99 -2.63
N VAL A 242 -4.57 -3.81 -2.00
CA VAL A 242 -3.72 -3.43 -0.86
C VAL A 242 -4.03 -4.28 0.37
N PHE A 243 -5.31 -4.56 0.63
CA PHE A 243 -5.77 -5.31 1.80
C PHE A 243 -6.15 -6.77 1.49
N ALA A 244 -5.58 -7.35 0.43
CA ALA A 244 -5.88 -8.71 -0.02
C ALA A 244 -5.68 -9.80 1.05
N SER A 245 -4.86 -9.54 2.08
CA SER A 245 -4.55 -10.48 3.15
C SER A 245 -5.57 -10.53 4.28
N SER A 246 -6.50 -9.57 4.37
CA SER A 246 -7.49 -9.54 5.45
C SER A 246 -8.80 -8.90 5.01
N GLU A 247 -9.83 -9.73 4.89
CA GLU A 247 -11.19 -9.29 4.57
C GLU A 247 -11.77 -8.35 5.63
N THR A 248 -11.58 -8.64 6.92
CA THR A 248 -12.06 -7.77 8.01
C THR A 248 -11.42 -6.38 7.96
N ILE A 249 -10.12 -6.29 7.67
CA ILE A 249 -9.44 -4.99 7.51
C ILE A 249 -9.98 -4.26 6.28
N ARG A 250 -10.17 -4.97 5.17
CA ARG A 250 -10.73 -4.41 3.95
C ARG A 250 -12.17 -3.88 4.15
N GLU A 251 -13.04 -4.62 4.82
CA GLU A 251 -14.40 -4.18 5.16
C GLU A 251 -14.38 -2.92 6.04
N SER A 252 -13.42 -2.84 6.96
CA SER A 252 -13.25 -1.67 7.82
C SER A 252 -12.90 -0.39 7.06
N VAL A 253 -12.46 -0.46 5.80
CA VAL A 253 -12.23 0.71 4.95
C VAL A 253 -13.54 1.43 4.60
N TYR A 254 -14.66 0.70 4.54
CA TYR A 254 -15.96 1.23 4.12
C TYR A 254 -16.92 1.56 5.28
N THR A 255 -16.50 1.30 6.52
CA THR A 255 -17.24 1.62 7.75
C THR A 255 -16.61 2.80 8.49
#